data_AF-A0A0L8VBI2-F1
#
_entry.id   AF-A0A0L8VBI2-F1
#
_cell.length_a   1.000
_cell.length_b   1.000
_cell.length_c   1.000
_cell.angle_alpha   90.00
_cell.angle_beta   90.00
_cell.angle_gamma   90.00
#
_symmetry.space_group_name_H-M   'P 1'
#
loop_
_entity.id
_entity.type
_entity.pdbx_description
1 polymer ?
#
loop_
_entity_poly.entity_id
_entity_poly.type
_entity_poly.pdbx_seq_one_letter_code
_entity_poly.pdbx_strand_id
1 'polypeptide(L)' 'MARTNSKSEKSKLEYNLAIASEMLGNFNDAGQWATKSYQTQYRKQTEAYLYQLKSRKQTIEAFDKYIPD' A
#
# COMPACT_ATOMS: atom_id res chain seq x y z
N MET A 1 9.90 -14.39 -5.38
CA MET A 1 9.21 -14.03 -4.13
C MET A 1 9.65 -15.00 -3.05
N ALA A 2 10.04 -14.51 -1.85
CA ALA A 2 10.43 -15.37 -0.74
C ALA A 2 9.31 -16.37 -0.41
N ARG A 3 9.61 -17.68 -0.45
CA ARG A 3 8.65 -18.74 -0.16
C ARG A 3 8.68 -19.04 1.34
N THR A 4 8.06 -18.19 2.14
CA THR A 4 7.77 -18.49 3.55
C THR A 4 6.40 -19.16 3.67
N ASN A 5 6.32 -20.19 4.52
CA ASN A 5 5.06 -20.81 4.90
C ASN A 5 4.35 -20.03 6.03
N SER A 6 5.00 -19.02 6.61
CA SER A 6 4.43 -18.19 7.68
C SER A 6 3.55 -17.07 7.11
N LYS A 7 2.25 -17.16 7.40
CA LYS A 7 1.24 -16.13 7.11
C LYS A 7 1.66 -14.76 7.68
N SER A 8 2.28 -14.76 8.86
CA SER A 8 2.73 -13.53 9.53
C SER A 8 3.89 -12.87 8.81
N GLU A 9 4.91 -13.64 8.40
CA GLU A 9 6.05 -13.12 7.65
C GLU A 9 5.63 -12.63 6.27
N LYS A 10 4.80 -13.40 5.57
CA LYS A 10 4.25 -13.02 4.27
C LYS A 10 3.50 -11.69 4.33
N SER A 11 2.62 -11.52 5.32
CA SER A 11 1.90 -10.25 5.53
C SER A 11 2.86 -9.08 5.83
N LYS A 12 3.92 -9.28 6.62
CA LYS A 12 4.94 -8.24 6.85
C LYS A 12 5.67 -7.85 5.56
N LEU A 13 6.05 -8.83 4.75
CA LEU A 13 6.70 -8.61 3.45
C LEU A 13 5.79 -7.81 2.50
N GLU A 14 4.52 -8.19 2.40
CA GLU A 14 3.52 -7.48 1.58
C GLU A 14 3.30 -6.05 2.07
N TYR A 15 3.25 -5.83 3.39
CA TYR A 15 3.15 -4.48 3.94
C TYR A 15 4.40 -3.63 3.62
N ASN A 16 5.60 -4.20 3.74
CA ASN A 16 6.83 -3.49 3.41
C ASN A 16 6.92 -3.15 1.92
N LEU A 17 6.46 -4.04 1.03
CA LEU A 17 6.37 -3.76 -0.41
C LEU A 17 5.40 -2.62 -0.70
N ALA A 18 4.30 -2.52 0.06
CA ALA A 18 3.37 -1.40 -0.07
C ALA A 18 4.03 -0.06 0.25
N ILE A 19 4.73 0.03 1.38
CA ILE A 19 5.46 1.23 1.79
C ILE A 19 6.54 1.58 0.76
N ALA A 20 7.35 0.62 0.34
CA ALA A 20 8.41 0.86 -0.65
C ALA A 20 7.84 1.36 -1.98
N SER A 21 6.71 0.81 -2.43
CA SER A 21 6.03 1.27 -3.65
C SER A 21 5.55 2.71 -3.52
N GLU A 22 4.97 3.07 -2.38
CA GLU A 22 4.55 4.47 -2.11
C GLU A 22 5.75 5.42 -2.11
N MET A 23 6.86 5.05 -1.47
CA MET A 23 8.08 5.87 -1.44
C MET A 23 8.65 6.14 -2.84
N LEU A 24 8.39 5.23 -3.80
CA LEU A 24 8.78 5.38 -5.20
C LEU A 24 7.74 6.13 -6.05
N GLY A 25 6.65 6.61 -5.45
CA GLY A 25 5.54 7.26 -6.15
C GLY A 25 4.58 6.29 -6.85
N ASN A 26 4.77 4.97 -6.69
CA ASN A 26 3.94 3.95 -7.33
C ASN A 26 2.69 3.65 -6.48
N PHE A 27 1.76 4.61 -6.41
CA PHE A 27 0.55 4.51 -5.56
C PHE A 27 -0.37 3.33 -5.90
N ASN A 28 -0.41 2.91 -7.17
CA ASN A 28 -1.20 1.74 -7.57
C ASN A 28 -0.62 0.45 -6.97
N ASP A 29 0.70 0.26 -7.06
CA ASP A 29 1.39 -0.90 -6.49
C ASP A 29 1.31 -0.89 -4.97
N ALA A 30 1.45 0.29 -4.35
CA ALA A 30 1.26 0.46 -2.91
C ALA A 30 -0.11 -0.05 -2.46
N GLY A 31 -1.18 0.30 -3.18
CA GLY A 31 -2.54 -0.14 -2.88
C GLY A 31 -2.73 -1.64 -3.03
N GLN A 32 -2.16 -2.23 -4.09
CA GLN A 32 -2.22 -3.68 -4.32
C GLN A 32 -1.52 -4.45 -3.20
N TRP A 33 -0.30 -4.05 -2.84
CA TRP A 33 0.48 -4.71 -1.79
C TRP A 33 -0.13 -4.54 -0.39
N ALA A 34 -0.65 -3.36 -0.07
CA ALA A 34 -1.36 -3.12 1.19
C ALA A 34 -2.62 -3.99 1.31
N THR A 35 -3.41 -4.07 0.23
CA THR A 35 -4.61 -4.92 0.18
C THR A 35 -4.24 -6.39 0.34
N LYS A 36 -3.18 -6.84 -0.33
CA LYS A 36 -2.69 -8.21 -0.20
C LYS A 36 -2.23 -8.52 1.22
N SER A 37 -1.48 -7.61 1.85
CA SER A 37 -1.09 -7.75 3.27
C SER A 37 -2.29 -7.91 4.19
N TYR A 38 -3.32 -7.08 4.00
CA TYR A 38 -4.56 -7.08 4.79
C TYR A 38 -5.31 -8.41 4.64
N GLN A 39 -5.44 -8.92 3.41
CA GLN A 39 -6.06 -10.19 3.11
C GLN A 39 -5.23 -11.38 3.60
N THR A 40 -3.91 -11.33 3.47
CA THR A 40 -3.00 -12.35 3.98
C THR A 40 -3.10 -12.42 5.49
N GLN A 41 -3.09 -11.30 6.22
CA GLN A 41 -3.37 -11.30 7.65
C GLN A 41 -3.86 -9.93 8.09
N TYR A 42 -5.08 -9.88 8.61
CA TYR A 42 -5.63 -8.65 9.17
C TYR A 42 -4.72 -8.11 10.26
N ARG A 43 -4.35 -6.83 10.11
CA ARG A 43 -3.66 -6.03 11.12
C ARG A 43 -4.22 -4.62 11.06
N LYS A 44 -4.56 -4.07 12.23
CA LYS A 44 -5.06 -2.69 12.37
C LYS A 44 -4.15 -1.66 11.71
N GLN A 45 -2.83 -1.87 11.75
CA GLN A 45 -1.86 -1.00 11.08
C GLN A 45 -2.03 -0.97 9.56
N THR A 46 -2.23 -2.14 8.93
CA THR A 46 -2.43 -2.21 7.47
C THR A 46 -3.75 -1.58 7.07
N GLU A 47 -4.79 -1.74 7.88
CA GLU A 47 -6.07 -1.06 7.67
C GLU A 47 -5.93 0.46 7.74
N ALA A 48 -5.31 0.98 8.81
CA ALA A 48 -5.06 2.42 8.95
C ALA A 48 -4.24 2.97 7.77
N TYR A 49 -3.24 2.20 7.32
CA TYR A 49 -2.44 2.54 6.15
C TYR A 49 -3.25 2.60 4.85
N LEU A 50 -4.20 1.68 4.63
CA LEU A 50 -5.08 1.71 3.45
C LEU A 50 -5.91 3.00 3.39
N TYR A 51 -6.45 3.45 4.53
CA TYR A 51 -7.17 4.73 4.59
C TYR A 51 -6.26 5.93 4.31
N GLN A 52 -5.04 5.90 4.85
CA GLN A 52 -4.04 6.94 4.59
C GLN A 52 -3.65 7.00 3.10
N LEU A 53 -3.39 5.84 2.49
CA LEU A 53 -3.04 5.74 1.08
C LEU A 53 -4.17 6.25 0.18
N LYS A 54 -5.42 5.91 0.50
CA LYS A 54 -6.61 6.44 -0.19
C LYS A 54 -6.65 7.97 -0.13
N SER A 55 -6.48 8.55 1.05
CA SER A 55 -6.48 10.01 1.22
C SER A 55 -5.36 10.67 0.42
N ARG A 56 -4.14 10.12 0.44
CA ARG A 56 -2.99 10.65 -0.32
C ARG A 56 -3.24 10.61 -1.82
N LYS A 57 -3.76 9.49 -2.35
CA LYS A 57 -4.09 9.36 -3.77
C LYS A 57 -5.14 10.38 -4.20
N GLN A 58 -6.19 10.59 -3.40
CA GLN A 58 -7.20 11.62 -3.65
C GLN A 58 -6.61 13.04 -3.67
N THR A 59 -5.66 13.33 -2.77
CA THR A 59 -4.96 14.62 -2.77
C THR A 59 -4.14 14.81 -4.04
N ILE A 60 -3.37 13.80 -4.47
CA ILE A 60 -2.58 13.87 -5.72
C ILE A 60 -3.49 14.09 -6.92
N GLU A 61 -4.54 13.27 -7.08
CA GLU A 61 -5.52 13.42 -8.16
C GLU A 61 -6.23 14.78 -8.16
N ALA A 62 -6.37 15.41 -6.98
CA ALA A 62 -6.89 16.77 -6.89
C ALA A 62 -5.87 17.78 -7.39
N PHE A 63 -4.58 17.66 -7.02
CA PHE A 63 -3.51 18.54 -7.47
C PHE A 63 -3.26 18.44 -8.99
N ASP A 64 -3.26 17.23 -9.56
CA ASP A 64 -3.04 17.01 -10.99
C ASP A 64 -4.07 17.76 -11.86
N LYS A 65 -5.27 18.02 -11.34
CA LYS A 65 -6.29 18.82 -12.05
C LYS A 65 -5.93 20.30 -12.16
N TYR A 66 -5.06 20.80 -11.28
CA TYR A 66 -4.67 22.21 -11.23
C TYR A 66 -3.30 22.47 -11.86
N ILE A 67 -2.52 21.41 -12.12
CA ILE A 67 -1.24 21.47 -12.80
C ILE A 67 -1.33 20.54 -14.03
N PRO A 68 -2.05 20.94 -15.09
CA PRO A 68 -1.98 20.19 -16.34
C PRO A 68 -0.58 20.32 -16.94
N ASP A 69 -0.06 19.20 -17.47
CA ASP A 69 1.21 19.11 -18.20
C ASP A 69 1.32 20.12 -19.36
#